data_AF-A0A5N8VSZ5-F1
#
_entry.id   AF-A0A5N8VSZ5-F1
#
_cell.length_a   1.000
_cell.length_b   1.000
_cell.length_c   1.000
_cell.angle_alpha   90.00
_cell.angle_beta   90.00
_cell.angle_gamma   90.00
#
_symmetry.space_group_name_H-M   'P 1'
#
loop_
_entity.id
_entity.type
_entity.pdbx_description
1 polymer ?
#
loop_
_entity_poly.entity_id
_entity_poly.type
_entity_poly.pdbx_seq_one_letter_code
_entity_poly.pdbx_strand_id
1 'polypeptide(L)'
;MLKPVRQHLRDPSYDFDVGPGWRQLVLECHRAVVAEFPEYELLAVKQKWGSLSFQAFPRLWEPGGNWTDAEYSRLHAVTDAFADRSQGICERCGADGSLRESRRILLVLCDRCETLVPEHGRL
;
A
#
# COMPACT_ATOMS: atom_id res chain seq x y z
N MET A 1 -5.15 12.85 5.44
CA MET A 1 -6.12 12.39 4.42
C MET A 1 -5.35 11.94 3.18
N LEU A 2 -5.70 10.81 2.55
CA LEU A 2 -5.02 10.29 1.35
C LEU A 2 -5.47 10.96 0.04
N LYS A 3 -5.88 12.24 0.10
CA LYS A 3 -6.43 12.99 -1.05
C LYS A 3 -5.49 13.00 -2.27
N PRO A 4 -4.17 13.27 -2.14
CA PRO A 4 -3.27 13.28 -3.29
C PRO A 4 -3.20 11.93 -4.00
N VAL A 5 -3.37 10.83 -3.26
CA VAL A 5 -3.33 9.47 -3.81
C VAL A 5 -4.62 9.16 -4.58
N ARG A 6 -5.78 9.65 -4.12
CA ARG A 6 -7.09 9.38 -4.74
C ARG A 6 -7.21 9.92 -6.16
N GLN A 7 -6.50 10.99 -6.51
CA GLN A 7 -6.59 11.58 -7.85
C GLN A 7 -6.06 10.63 -8.94
N HIS A 8 -5.26 9.63 -8.57
CA HIS A 8 -4.71 8.64 -9.49
C HIS A 8 -5.57 7.38 -9.59
N LEU A 9 -6.65 7.25 -8.81
CA LEU A 9 -7.50 6.06 -8.84
C LEU A 9 -8.13 5.88 -10.22
N ARG A 10 -7.93 4.70 -10.80
CA ARG A 10 -8.61 4.26 -12.02
C ARG A 10 -10.12 4.27 -11.85
N ASP A 11 -10.59 3.76 -10.70
CA ASP A 11 -12.00 3.78 -10.31
C ASP A 11 -12.15 4.64 -9.04
N PRO A 12 -12.78 5.82 -9.12
CA PRO A 12 -12.91 6.72 -7.98
C PRO A 12 -13.85 6.18 -6.88
N SER A 13 -14.63 5.12 -7.17
CA SER A 13 -15.48 4.45 -6.18
C SER A 13 -14.70 3.54 -5.21
N TYR A 14 -13.45 3.19 -5.54
CA TYR A 14 -12.61 2.36 -4.69
C TYR A 14 -12.16 3.12 -3.45
N ASP A 15 -11.96 2.37 -2.36
CA ASP A 15 -11.39 2.90 -1.13
C ASP A 15 -10.07 2.19 -0.78
N PHE A 16 -9.33 2.79 0.15
CA PHE A 16 -8.06 2.26 0.59
C PHE A 16 -8.26 1.30 1.76
N ASP A 17 -7.90 0.03 1.56
CA ASP A 17 -8.06 -1.04 2.55
C ASP A 17 -6.76 -1.25 3.33
N VAL A 18 -6.34 -0.21 4.07
CA VAL A 18 -5.12 -0.20 4.88
C VAL A 18 -5.39 0.36 6.27
N GLY A 19 -4.68 -0.17 7.26
CA GLY A 19 -4.72 0.35 8.62
C GLY A 19 -4.22 1.80 8.72
N PRO A 20 -4.71 2.59 9.70
CA PRO A 20 -4.35 3.99 9.83
C PRO A 20 -2.86 4.26 10.05
N GLY A 21 -2.14 3.31 10.65
CA GLY A 21 -0.69 3.37 10.86
C GLY A 21 0.13 3.39 9.56
N TRP A 22 -0.41 2.86 8.46
CA TRP A 22 0.27 2.84 7.16
C TRP A 22 -0.06 4.05 6.28
N ARG A 23 -0.98 4.94 6.68
CA ARG A 23 -1.39 6.08 5.84
C ARG A 23 -0.23 6.99 5.47
N GLN A 24 0.72 7.20 6.38
CA GLN A 24 1.91 8.00 6.10
C GLN A 24 2.84 7.29 5.10
N LEU A 25 3.02 5.98 5.23
CA LEU A 25 3.78 5.15 4.31
C LEU A 25 3.19 5.18 2.89
N VAL A 26 1.85 5.16 2.77
CA VAL A 26 1.15 5.29 1.49
C VAL A 26 1.42 6.65 0.84
N LEU A 27 1.45 7.74 1.60
CA LEU A 27 1.78 9.09 1.08
C LEU A 27 3.24 9.18 0.63
N GLU A 28 4.16 8.52 1.34
CA GLU A 28 5.55 8.44 0.93
C GLU A 28 5.73 7.62 -0.34
N CYS A 29 5.06 6.47 -0.44
CA CYS A 29 5.05 5.66 -1.65
C CYS A 29 4.53 6.46 -2.84
N HIS A 30 3.40 7.17 -2.67
CA HIS A 30 2.86 8.06 -3.70
C HIS A 30 3.87 9.11 -4.15
N ARG A 31 4.58 9.79 -3.23
CA ARG A 31 5.60 10.79 -3.58
C ARG A 31 6.76 10.19 -4.38
N ALA A 32 7.22 8.99 -4.00
CA ALA A 32 8.27 8.29 -4.73
C ALA A 32 7.81 7.88 -6.14
N VAL A 33 6.58 7.35 -6.26
CA VAL A 33 5.99 6.97 -7.55
C VAL A 33 5.83 8.20 -8.46
N VAL A 34 5.24 9.30 -7.97
CA VAL A 34 5.01 10.53 -8.77
C VAL A 34 6.31 11.14 -9.27
N ALA A 35 7.42 11.00 -8.55
CA ALA A 35 8.71 11.54 -8.97
C ALA A 35 9.23 10.89 -10.27
N GLU A 36 8.86 9.64 -10.54
CA GLU A 36 9.24 8.91 -11.76
C GLU A 36 8.09 8.75 -12.76
N PHE A 37 6.86 8.62 -12.25
CA PHE A 37 5.64 8.30 -12.99
C PHE A 37 4.53 9.28 -12.61
N PRO A 38 4.61 10.55 -13.05
CA PRO A 38 3.66 11.59 -12.63
C PRO A 38 2.21 11.29 -13.04
N GLU A 39 2.01 10.50 -14.09
CA GLU A 39 0.69 10.13 -14.63
C GLU A 39 0.28 8.70 -14.28
N TYR A 40 0.90 8.09 -13.26
CA TYR A 40 0.59 6.71 -12.86
C TYR A 40 -0.90 6.52 -12.60
N GLU A 41 -1.41 5.34 -12.97
CA GLU A 41 -2.78 4.93 -12.72
C GLU A 41 -2.81 3.96 -11.53
N LEU A 42 -3.57 4.29 -10.50
CA LEU A 42 -3.70 3.53 -9.26
C LEU A 42 -4.89 2.57 -9.35
N LEU A 43 -4.64 1.29 -9.10
CA LEU A 43 -5.67 0.25 -9.12
C LEU A 43 -6.21 -0.02 -7.72
N ALA A 44 -5.32 -0.17 -6.74
CA ALA A 44 -5.69 -0.44 -5.36
C ALA A 44 -4.53 -0.11 -4.40
N VAL A 45 -4.89 0.29 -3.18
CA VAL A 45 -3.97 0.30 -2.04
C VAL A 45 -4.62 -0.51 -0.94
N LYS A 46 -3.99 -1.62 -0.57
CA LYS A 46 -4.55 -2.57 0.39
C LYS A 46 -3.48 -3.26 1.19
N GLN A 47 -3.90 -3.89 2.29
CA GLN A 47 -3.14 -4.93 2.94
C GLN A 47 -3.20 -6.22 2.10
N LYS A 48 -2.05 -6.90 1.98
CA LYS A 48 -1.97 -8.23 1.36
C LYS A 48 -0.84 -9.02 2.02
N TRP A 49 -1.19 -10.14 2.66
CA TRP A 49 -0.23 -11.07 3.28
C TRP A 49 0.74 -10.44 4.31
N GLY A 50 0.25 -9.51 5.13
CA GLY A 50 1.08 -8.82 6.13
C GLY A 50 1.97 -7.72 5.56
N SER A 51 1.65 -7.22 4.36
CA SER A 51 2.40 -6.16 3.70
C SER A 51 1.46 -5.18 3.00
N LEU A 52 1.95 -3.95 2.80
CA LEU A 52 1.35 -2.96 1.91
C LEU A 52 1.42 -3.49 0.47
N SER A 53 0.30 -3.40 -0.24
CA SER A 53 0.19 -3.67 -1.67
C SER A 53 -0.29 -2.39 -2.36
N PHE A 54 0.64 -1.62 -2.93
CA PHE A 54 0.38 -0.44 -3.74
C PHE A 54 0.34 -0.85 -5.23
N GLN A 55 -0.86 -1.12 -5.76
CA GLN A 55 -1.03 -1.66 -7.11
C GLN A 55 -1.28 -0.54 -8.10
N ALA A 56 -0.34 -0.32 -9.02
CA ALA A 56 -0.40 0.76 -9.99
C ALA A 56 0.15 0.35 -11.35
N PHE A 57 -0.15 1.17 -12.35
CA PHE A 57 0.47 1.18 -13.66
C PHE A 57 1.28 2.46 -13.86
N PRO A 58 2.40 2.44 -14.61
CA PRO A 58 3.26 3.60 -14.82
C PRO A 58 2.55 4.81 -15.45
N ARG A 59 1.48 4.55 -16.20
CA ARG A 59 0.61 5.53 -16.82
C ARG A 59 -0.80 4.94 -17.01
N LEU A 60 -1.75 5.79 -17.42
CA LEU A 60 -3.10 5.39 -17.79
C LEU A 60 -3.08 4.21 -18.77
N TRP A 61 -3.98 3.25 -18.55
CA TRP A 61 -4.14 2.12 -19.45
C TRP A 61 -4.74 2.56 -20.79
N GLU A 62 -4.14 2.13 -21.90
CA GLU A 62 -4.55 2.43 -23.26
C GLU A 62 -4.75 1.14 -24.08
N PRO A 63 -5.86 1.01 -24.83
CA PRO A 63 -6.01 -0.08 -25.79
C PRO A 63 -4.92 -0.01 -26.88
N GLY A 64 -4.20 -1.12 -27.10
CA GLY A 64 -3.23 -1.24 -28.20
C GLY A 64 -1.76 -1.00 -27.82
N GLY A 65 -1.48 -0.61 -26.59
CA GLY A 65 -0.11 -0.50 -26.08
C GLY A 65 -0.06 0.30 -24.79
N ASN A 66 0.70 -0.18 -23.82
CA ASN A 66 0.77 0.39 -22.48
C ASN A 66 2.23 0.79 -22.17
N TRP A 67 2.73 0.43 -21.01
CA TRP A 67 4.11 0.60 -20.59
C TRP A 67 5.02 -0.52 -21.13
N THR A 68 6.31 -0.23 -21.18
CA THR A 68 7.38 -1.20 -21.39
C THR A 68 7.60 -2.05 -20.14
N ASP A 69 8.20 -3.23 -20.30
CA ASP A 69 8.62 -4.07 -19.18
C ASP A 69 9.56 -3.32 -18.24
N ALA A 70 10.44 -2.47 -18.78
CA ALA A 70 11.39 -1.68 -18.01
C ALA A 70 10.69 -0.63 -17.12
N GLU A 71 9.64 0.04 -17.61
CA GLU A 71 8.83 0.96 -16.79
C GLU A 71 8.07 0.21 -15.71
N TYR A 72 7.49 -0.95 -16.05
CA TYR A 72 6.78 -1.78 -15.08
C TYR A 72 7.70 -2.26 -13.96
N SER A 73 8.91 -2.74 -14.31
CA SER A 73 9.90 -3.18 -13.33
C SER A 73 10.39 -2.04 -12.44
N ARG A 74 10.58 -0.82 -12.97
CA ARG A 74 10.97 0.34 -12.14
C ARG A 74 9.86 0.75 -11.18
N LEU A 75 8.61 0.79 -11.64
CA LEU A 75 7.47 1.06 -10.77
C LEU A 75 7.38 0.04 -9.63
N HIS A 76 7.50 -1.25 -9.97
CA HIS A 76 7.49 -2.33 -8.96
C HIS A 76 8.64 -2.20 -7.98
N ALA A 77 9.86 -1.90 -8.44
CA ALA A 77 10.99 -1.70 -7.54
C ALA A 77 10.73 -0.58 -6.52
N VAL A 78 10.08 0.52 -6.94
CA VAL A 78 9.64 1.58 -6.02
C VAL A 78 8.61 1.04 -5.04
N THR A 79 7.51 0.43 -5.50
CA THR A 79 6.43 -0.02 -4.61
C THR A 79 6.84 -1.16 -3.67
N ASP A 80 7.73 -2.05 -4.11
CA ASP A 80 8.25 -3.18 -3.33
C ASP A 80 9.09 -2.70 -2.15
N ALA A 81 9.88 -1.63 -2.33
CA ALA A 81 10.61 -1.02 -1.23
C ALA A 81 9.68 -0.51 -0.11
N PHE A 82 8.46 -0.06 -0.45
CA PHE A 82 7.45 0.32 0.53
C PHE A 82 6.68 -0.87 1.10
N ALA A 83 6.49 -1.93 0.31
CA ALA A 83 5.96 -3.19 0.80
C ALA A 83 6.90 -3.76 1.89
N ASP A 84 8.20 -3.84 1.64
CA ASP A 84 9.19 -4.32 2.62
C ASP A 84 9.20 -3.47 3.89
N ARG A 85 9.20 -2.14 3.75
CA ARG A 85 9.14 -1.22 4.90
C ARG A 85 7.88 -1.41 5.75
N SER A 86 6.74 -1.73 5.12
CA SER A 86 5.47 -1.90 5.82
C SER A 86 5.49 -3.07 6.81
N GLN A 87 6.32 -4.10 6.56
CA GLN A 87 6.43 -5.30 7.38
C GLN A 87 6.98 -5.04 8.79
N GLY A 88 7.62 -3.90 9.01
CA GLY A 88 8.11 -3.43 10.31
C GLY A 88 7.25 -2.36 10.97
N ILE A 89 6.12 -1.96 10.37
CA ILE A 89 5.29 -0.85 10.84
C ILE A 89 3.92 -1.37 11.25
N CYS A 90 3.51 -1.11 12.49
CA CYS A 90 2.20 -1.45 13.01
C CYS A 90 1.10 -0.82 12.17
N GLU A 91 0.27 -1.64 11.53
CA GLU A 91 -0.85 -1.23 10.68
C GLU A 91 -1.85 -0.34 11.41
N ARG A 92 -2.02 -0.54 12.71
CA ARG A 92 -3.00 0.21 13.52
C ARG A 92 -2.49 1.57 13.97
N CYS A 93 -1.25 1.68 14.43
CA CYS A 93 -0.78 2.90 15.09
C CYS A 93 0.48 3.53 14.49
N GLY A 94 1.18 2.84 13.59
CA GLY A 94 2.38 3.35 12.92
C GLY A 94 3.68 3.23 13.75
N ALA A 95 3.63 2.67 14.96
CA ALA A 95 4.82 2.31 15.73
C ALA A 95 5.53 1.08 15.13
N ASP A 96 6.72 0.75 15.62
CA ASP A 96 7.40 -0.49 15.24
C ASP A 96 6.53 -1.71 15.51
N GLY A 97 6.41 -2.56 14.51
CA GLY A 97 5.57 -3.75 14.52
C GLY A 97 6.28 -4.95 13.93
N SER A 98 5.66 -6.11 14.09
CA SER A 98 6.11 -7.35 13.48
C SER A 98 4.89 -8.12 12.97
N LEU A 99 5.13 -9.02 12.02
CA LEU A 99 4.11 -9.93 11.53
C LEU A 99 3.52 -10.75 12.68
N ARG A 100 2.19 -10.84 12.72
CA ARG A 100 1.42 -11.62 13.68
C ARG A 100 0.67 -12.71 12.93
N GLU A 101 0.95 -13.95 13.31
CA GLU A 101 0.38 -15.17 12.74
C GLU A 101 -0.59 -15.85 13.71
N SER A 102 -0.89 -15.20 14.83
CA SER A 102 -1.83 -15.68 15.86
C SER A 102 -3.28 -15.78 15.39
N ARG A 103 -3.60 -15.20 14.23
CA ARG A 103 -4.95 -15.10 13.64
C ARG A 103 -4.96 -15.63 12.21
N ARG A 104 -6.16 -15.88 11.67
CA ARG A 104 -6.36 -16.26 10.26
C ARG A 104 -5.96 -15.17 9.27
N ILE A 105 -5.94 -13.92 9.71
CA ILE A 105 -5.43 -12.79 8.94
C ILE A 105 -4.05 -12.40 9.46
N LEU A 106 -3.11 -12.29 8.52
CA LEU A 106 -1.78 -11.77 8.81
C LEU A 106 -1.87 -10.26 9.00
N LEU A 107 -1.35 -9.75 10.11
CA LEU A 107 -1.26 -8.32 10.38
C LEU A 107 0.12 -7.97 10.92
N VAL A 108 0.62 -6.78 10.61
CA VAL A 108 1.81 -6.21 11.25
C VAL A 108 1.34 -5.37 12.42
N LEU A 109 1.62 -5.79 13.65
CA LEU A 109 1.18 -5.09 14.85
C LEU A 109 2.31 -4.97 15.88
N CYS A 110 2.33 -3.86 16.61
CA CYS A 110 3.10 -3.76 17.84
C CYS A 110 2.43 -4.57 18.97
N ASP A 111 3.17 -4.93 20.02
CA ASP A 111 2.65 -5.78 21.10
C ASP A 111 1.38 -5.22 21.75
N ARG A 112 1.32 -3.88 21.91
CA ARG A 112 0.13 -3.22 22.45
C ARG A 112 -1.08 -3.37 21.53
N CYS A 113 -0.90 -3.21 20.22
CA CYS A 113 -2.03 -3.33 19.29
C CYS A 113 -2.45 -4.79 19.12
N GLU A 114 -1.51 -5.73 19.22
CA GLU A 114 -1.78 -7.16 19.18
C GLU A 114 -2.79 -7.58 20.25
N THR A 115 -2.72 -7.03 21.47
CA THR A 115 -3.69 -7.35 22.53
C THR A 115 -5.06 -6.69 22.35
N LEU A 116 -5.14 -5.65 21.51
CA LEU A 116 -6.33 -4.82 21.34
C LEU A 116 -7.08 -5.07 20.02
N VAL A 117 -6.45 -5.71 19.04
CA VAL A 117 -7.08 -6.04 17.75
C VAL A 117 -7.84 -7.37 17.91
N PRO A 118 -9.17 -7.39 17.66
CA PRO A 118 -9.97 -8.60 17.76
C PRO A 118 -9.52 -9.70 16.78
N GLU A 119 -10.02 -10.93 16.98
CA GLU A 119 -9.69 -12.08 16.13
C GLU A 119 -10.03 -11.83 14.65
N HIS A 120 -11.09 -11.08 14.35
CA HIS A 120 -11.47 -10.73 12.98
C HIS A 120 -10.54 -9.69 12.31
N GLY A 121 -9.58 -9.12 13.05
CA GLY A 121 -8.49 -8.31 12.49
C GLY A 121 -8.89 -6.99 11.82
N ARG A 122 -10.08 -6.45 12.10
CA ARG A 122 -10.52 -5.15 11.55
C ARG A 122 -9.81 -4.03 12.33
N LEU A 123 -9.18 -3.12 11.59
CA LEU A 123 -8.39 -2.00 12.11
C LEU A 123 -9.14 -0.67 12.09
#